data_AF-A0A6B0B3I5-F1
#
_entry.id   AF-A0A6B0B3I5-F1
#
_cell.length_a   1.000
_cell.length_b   1.000
_cell.length_c   1.000
_cell.angle_alpha   90.00
_cell.angle_beta   90.00
_cell.angle_gamma   90.00
#
_symmetry.space_group_name_H-M   'P 1'
#
loop_
_entity.id
_entity.type
_entity.pdbx_description
1 polymer ?
#
loop_
_entity_poly.entity_id
_entity_poly.type
_entity_poly.pdbx_seq_one_letter_code
_entity_poly.pdbx_strand_id
1 'polypeptide(L)' 'LKDKDHFNFFSLFTFSEPIEQVVTHLLAILEMSKAGIINIEQQRNFEDINIVRGVNYHFG' A
#
# COMPACT_ATOMS: atom_id res chain seq x y z
N LEU A 1 2.11 -19.43 9.32
CA LEU A 1 2.33 -18.77 8.02
C LEU A 1 1.16 -17.83 7.64
N LYS A 2 0.44 -17.23 8.60
CA LYS A 2 -0.79 -16.43 8.33
C LYS A 2 -0.58 -14.91 8.41
N ASP A 3 0.57 -14.44 8.88
CA ASP A 3 0.82 -13.01 9.14
C ASP A 3 1.57 -12.28 8.01
N LYS A 4 1.60 -12.83 6.78
CA LYS A 4 2.42 -12.31 5.68
C LYS A 4 1.66 -11.55 4.59
N ASP A 5 0.35 -11.36 4.74
CA ASP A 5 -0.47 -10.77 3.67
C ASP A 5 -0.78 -9.28 3.84
N HIS A 6 -0.21 -8.63 4.86
CA HIS A 6 -0.28 -7.18 5.06
C HIS A 6 1.11 -6.56 5.27
N PHE A 7 1.32 -5.35 4.76
CA PHE A 7 2.50 -4.55 5.06
C PHE A 7 2.14 -3.06 5.18
N ASN A 8 2.91 -2.31 5.96
CA ASN A 8 2.68 -0.89 6.16
C ASN A 8 3.24 -0.09 4.97
N PHE A 9 2.50 0.91 4.47
CA PHE A 9 2.94 1.76 3.36
C PHE A 9 4.32 2.37 3.59
N PHE A 10 4.60 2.85 4.80
CA PHE A 10 5.87 3.50 5.12
C PHE A 10 7.05 2.52 5.14
N SER A 11 6.80 1.21 5.22
CA SER A 11 7.88 0.21 5.08
C SER A 11 8.46 0.14 3.67
N LEU A 12 7.85 0.81 2.69
CA LEU A 12 8.41 0.98 1.33
C LEU A 12 9.56 2.00 1.28
N PHE A 13 9.75 2.78 2.34
CA PHE A 13 10.71 3.87 2.38
C PHE A 13 11.74 3.67 3.49
N THR A 14 12.88 4.32 3.32
CA THR A 14 13.98 4.40 4.29
C THR A 14 14.05 5.77 4.98
N PHE A 15 13.05 6.62 4.77
CA PHE A 15 12.97 8.01 5.25
C PHE A 15 14.12 8.91 4.77
N SER A 16 14.74 8.52 3.66
CA SER A 16 15.77 9.29 2.96
C SER A 16 15.30 9.81 1.60
N GLU A 17 14.10 9.36 1.19
CA GLU A 17 13.47 9.67 -0.07
C GLU A 17 12.87 11.09 -0.06
N PRO A 18 12.95 11.83 -1.17
CA PRO A 18 12.28 13.11 -1.31
C PRO A 18 10.74 12.95 -1.30
N ILE A 19 10.04 14.00 -0.90
CA ILE A 19 8.58 13.96 -0.73
C ILE A 19 7.84 13.60 -2.02
N GLU A 20 8.38 13.99 -3.18
CA GLU A 20 7.84 13.68 -4.50
C GLU A 20 7.79 12.17 -4.75
N GLN A 21 8.78 11.42 -4.25
CA GLN A 21 8.77 9.96 -4.34
C GLN A 21 7.68 9.37 -3.45
N VAL A 22 7.50 9.87 -2.23
CA VAL A 22 6.43 9.41 -1.33
C VAL A 22 5.05 9.62 -1.97
N VAL A 23 4.81 10.80 -2.56
CA VAL A 23 3.57 11.11 -3.29
C VAL A 23 3.39 10.18 -4.50
N THR A 24 4.46 9.92 -5.26
CA THR A 24 4.40 9.04 -6.44
C THR A 24 4.00 7.60 -6.04
N HIS A 25 4.57 7.07 -4.97
CA HIS A 25 4.24 5.73 -4.48
C HIS A 25 2.80 5.67 -3.94
N LEU A 26 2.35 6.72 -3.25
CA LEU A 26 0.96 6.81 -2.80
C LEU A 26 -0.02 6.76 -3.98
N LEU A 27 0.25 7.52 -5.05
CA LEU A 27 -0.56 7.49 -6.28
C LEU A 27 -0.56 6.11 -6.93
N ALA A 28 0.60 5.43 -6.98
CA ALA A 28 0.70 4.08 -7.52
C ALA A 28 -0.15 3.08 -6.72
N ILE A 29 -0.14 3.16 -5.39
CA ILE A 29 -0.95 2.31 -4.51
C ILE A 29 -2.45 2.56 -4.68
N LEU A 30 -2.87 3.80 -4.88
CA LEU A 30 -4.26 4.12 -5.18
C LEU A 30 -4.70 3.50 -6.52
N GLU A 31 -3.87 3.54 -7.56
CA GLU A 31 -4.19 2.92 -8.85
C GLU A 31 -4.24 1.38 -8.74
N MET A 32 -3.29 0.76 -8.01
CA MET A 32 -3.31 -0.69 -7.76
C MET A 32 -4.55 -1.12 -6.97
N SER A 33 -5.00 -0.28 -6.02
CA SER A 33 -6.22 -0.55 -5.26
C SER A 33 -7.47 -0.44 -6.13
N LYS A 34 -7.55 0.59 -6.97
CA LYS A 34 -8.61 0.75 -7.97
C LYS A 34 -8.68 -0.43 -8.95
N ALA A 35 -7.54 -1.03 -9.32
CA ALA A 35 -7.47 -2.23 -10.15
C ALA A 35 -7.83 -3.54 -9.40
N GLY A 36 -8.06 -3.49 -8.08
CA GLY A 36 -8.38 -4.64 -7.24
C GLY A 36 -7.18 -5.55 -6.92
N ILE A 37 -5.96 -5.09 -7.21
CA ILE A 37 -4.71 -5.84 -6.97
C ILE A 37 -4.37 -5.86 -5.48
N ILE A 38 -4.65 -4.75 -4.78
CA ILE A 38 -4.46 -4.59 -3.34
C ILE A 38 -5.68 -3.93 -2.69
N ASN A 39 -5.83 -4.13 -1.39
CA ASN A 39 -6.74 -3.38 -0.54
C ASN A 39 -5.93 -2.43 0.35
N ILE A 40 -6.51 -1.26 0.63
CA ILE A 40 -5.93 -0.24 1.51
C ILE A 40 -6.79 -0.17 2.76
N GLU A 41 -6.17 -0.34 3.92
CA GLU A 41 -6.81 -0.23 5.22
C GLU A 41 -6.22 0.94 6.01
N GLN A 42 -7.06 1.85 6.46
CA GLN A 42 -6.72 2.97 7.34
C GLN A 42 -7.89 3.18 8.31
N GLN A 43 -7.63 3.09 9.62
CA GLN A 43 -8.69 3.18 10.63
C GLN A 43 -9.22 4.61 10.79
N ARG A 44 -8.31 5.61 10.77
CA ARG A 44 -8.64 7.04 10.82
C ARG A 44 -7.73 7.86 9.91
N ASN A 45 -8.20 9.05 9.55
CA ASN A 45 -7.40 9.97 8.75
C ASN A 45 -6.04 10.21 9.40
N PHE A 46 -4.98 10.15 8.59
CA PHE A 46 -3.58 10.35 8.98
C PHE A 46 -2.99 9.28 9.92
N GLU A 47 -3.67 8.16 10.12
CA GLU A 47 -3.07 6.96 10.72
C GLU A 47 -2.35 6.11 9.67
N ASP A 48 -1.64 5.09 10.16
CA ASP A 48 -0.93 4.11 9.33
C ASP A 48 -1.81 3.53 8.22
N ILE A 49 -1.22 3.46 7.03
CA ILE A 49 -1.84 2.86 5.86
C ILE A 49 -1.31 1.44 5.74
N ASN A 50 -2.18 0.46 5.90
CA ASN A 50 -1.85 -0.95 5.69
C ASN A 50 -2.29 -1.37 4.29
N ILE A 51 -1.40 -2.07 3.60
CA ILE A 51 -1.63 -2.62 2.27
C ILE A 51 -1.82 -4.12 2.40
N VAL A 52 -2.96 -4.61 1.95
CA VAL A 52 -3.35 -6.03 2.00
C VAL A 52 -3.46 -6.56 0.58
N ARG A 53 -3.06 -7.81 0.35
CA ARG A 53 -3.22 -8.44 -0.97
C ARG A 53 -4.70 -8.50 -1.38
N GLY A 54 -5.02 -8.03 -2.58
CA GLY A 54 -6.36 -8.04 -3.15
C GLY A 54 -6.74 -9.39 -3.78
N VAL A 55 -8.03 -9.58 -4.02
CA VAL A 55 -8.57 -10.84 -4.58
C VAL A 55 -8.14 -11.09 -6.04
N ASN A 56 -7.81 -10.04 -6.80
CA ASN A 56 -7.38 -10.16 -8.19
C ASN A 56 -5.88 -10.42 -8.37
N TYR A 57 -5.13 -10.64 -7.28
CA TYR A 57 -3.68 -10.91 -7.35
C TYR A 57 -3.31 -12.17 -8.14
N HIS A 58 -4.26 -13.10 -8.35
CA HIS A 58 -4.03 -14.38 -9.04
C HIS A 58 -4.14 -14.32 -10.58
N PHE A 59 -4.42 -13.15 -11.18
CA PHE A 59 -4.54 -12.99 -12.64
C PHE A 59 -3.31 -12.36 -13.31
N GLY A 60 -2.12 -12.44 -12.68
CA GLY A 60 -0.85 -11.97 -13.22
C GLY A 60 0.18 -13.08 -13.34
#